data_AF-A0A3N1S798-F1
#
_entry.id   AF-A0A3N1S798-F1
#
_cell.length_a   1.000
_cell.length_b   1.000
_cell.length_c   1.000
_cell.angle_alpha   90.00
_cell.angle_beta   90.00
_cell.angle_gamma   90.00
#
_symmetry.space_group_name_H-M   'P 1'
#
loop_
_entity.id
_entity.type
_entity.pdbx_description
1 polymer ?
#
loop_
_entity_poly.entity_id
_entity_poly.type
_entity_poly.pdbx_seq_one_letter_code
_entity_poly.pdbx_strand_id
1 'polypeptide(L)'
;MDIDVLGALAVRENGLSVTPTAPKPRQVLALLALHADQVVPVATLIEELWSDRPPRSARTTLQTYVLQLRDLIATALLRDPEGAAPRSAKDVLVTTPGGYLLNTAGGASDVREFERLAGLGYRAMDAGDFPGAARQLGEALSLWTGSALADIQAGTQLEMEIRRLEETQLCALDQRIEADLRLGRHREILGELSVLVSRYRTHENLHGQFMLALHRSGRRSEALDAYQRLRSVLVRELGFEPSAGLRRLQRSILMSGPEPTLDPVAAGGERLSRVG
;
A
#
# COMPACT_ATOMS: atom_id res chain seq x y z
N MET A 1 11.61 13.61 -15.28
CA MET A 1 12.07 12.98 -14.03
C MET A 1 11.07 11.96 -13.56
N ASP A 2 11.51 10.71 -13.42
CA ASP A 2 10.69 9.63 -12.86
C ASP A 2 11.02 9.42 -11.38
N ILE A 3 10.00 9.20 -10.57
CA ILE A 3 10.08 9.10 -9.11
C ILE A 3 9.38 7.84 -8.65
N ASP A 4 10.11 7.01 -7.90
CA ASP A 4 9.60 5.85 -7.20
C ASP A 4 9.86 6.00 -5.69
N VAL A 5 8.80 5.94 -4.88
CA VAL A 5 8.84 6.07 -3.41
C VAL A 5 8.02 5.00 -2.68
N LEU A 6 7.23 4.17 -3.40
CA LEU A 6 6.45 3.04 -2.87
C LEU A 6 7.35 1.80 -2.65
N GLY A 7 8.49 2.03 -1.99
CA GLY A 7 9.58 1.09 -1.81
C GLY A 7 10.85 1.85 -1.43
N ALA A 8 12.01 1.37 -1.88
CA ALA A 8 13.23 2.17 -1.77
C ALA A 8 13.16 3.40 -2.68
N LEU A 9 13.69 4.54 -2.24
CA LEU A 9 13.72 5.76 -3.04
C LEU A 9 14.53 5.53 -4.34
N ALA A 10 13.87 5.75 -5.48
CA ALA A 10 14.54 5.88 -6.75
C ALA A 10 14.04 7.15 -7.46
N VAL A 11 14.99 7.98 -7.89
CA VAL A 11 14.70 9.16 -8.71
C VAL A 11 15.60 9.09 -9.91
N ARG A 12 15.02 9.17 -11.09
CA ARG A 12 15.72 9.02 -12.36
C ARG A 12 15.46 10.23 -13.25
N GLU A 13 16.51 10.78 -13.83
CA GLU A 13 16.42 11.79 -14.87
C GLU A 13 17.07 11.23 -16.14
N ASN A 14 16.33 11.25 -17.25
CA ASN A 14 16.76 10.63 -18.52
C ASN A 14 17.24 9.16 -18.35
N GLY A 15 16.57 8.42 -17.46
CA GLY A 15 16.91 7.03 -17.11
C GLY A 15 18.16 6.85 -16.23
N LEU A 16 18.88 7.91 -15.89
CA LEU A 16 20.01 7.87 -14.95
C LEU A 16 19.56 8.16 -13.54
N SER A 17 20.06 7.40 -12.57
CA SER A 17 19.78 7.63 -11.16
C SER A 17 20.37 8.97 -10.70
N VAL A 18 19.53 9.80 -10.09
CA VAL A 18 19.93 11.03 -9.38
C VAL A 18 19.79 10.85 -7.86
N THR A 19 19.60 9.62 -7.40
CA THR A 19 19.41 9.34 -5.98
C THR A 19 20.76 9.26 -5.26
N PRO A 20 21.05 10.17 -4.31
CA PRO A 20 22.33 10.20 -3.63
C PRO A 20 22.49 9.01 -2.68
N THR A 21 23.73 8.57 -2.49
CA THR A 21 24.08 7.51 -1.53
C THR A 21 24.17 8.02 -0.09
N ALA A 22 24.53 9.30 0.09
CA ALA A 22 24.66 9.91 1.41
C ALA A 22 23.28 10.10 2.08
N PRO A 23 23.08 9.69 3.35
CA PRO A 23 21.77 9.68 3.99
C PRO A 23 21.04 11.03 4.01
N LYS A 24 21.73 12.12 4.35
CA LYS A 24 21.09 13.44 4.50
C LYS A 24 20.64 14.05 3.16
N PRO A 25 21.47 14.10 2.10
CA PRO A 25 20.99 14.47 0.77
C PRO A 25 19.87 13.56 0.25
N ARG A 26 19.91 12.26 0.56
CA ARG A 26 18.87 11.30 0.17
C ARG A 26 17.54 11.60 0.85
N GLN A 27 17.59 11.95 2.14
CA GLN A 27 16.43 12.40 2.92
C GLN A 27 15.84 13.71 2.36
N VAL A 28 16.67 14.69 1.99
CA VAL A 28 16.22 15.92 1.31
C VAL A 28 15.51 15.60 -0.01
N LEU A 29 16.11 14.73 -0.83
CA LEU A 29 15.54 14.35 -2.11
C LEU A 29 14.21 13.60 -1.92
N ALA A 30 14.11 12.71 -0.93
CA ALA A 30 12.87 11.98 -0.63
C ALA A 30 11.71 12.94 -0.33
N LEU A 31 11.94 13.94 0.53
CA LEU A 31 10.90 14.91 0.89
C LEU A 31 10.49 15.79 -0.29
N LEU A 32 11.45 16.20 -1.13
CA LEU A 32 11.18 16.93 -2.36
C LEU A 32 10.46 16.08 -3.41
N ALA A 33 10.76 14.77 -3.49
CA ALA A 33 10.16 13.84 -4.43
C ALA A 33 8.69 13.54 -4.08
N LEU A 34 8.37 13.38 -2.80
CA LEU A 34 6.97 13.26 -2.34
C LEU A 34 6.14 14.51 -2.66
N HIS A 35 6.77 15.68 -2.57
CA HIS A 35 6.16 16.98 -2.91
C HIS A 35 6.58 17.45 -4.31
N ALA A 36 6.78 16.51 -5.24
CA ALA A 36 7.15 16.83 -6.60
C ALA A 36 6.18 17.85 -7.21
N ASP A 37 6.75 18.81 -7.96
CA ASP A 37 6.06 19.94 -8.59
C ASP A 37 5.40 20.93 -7.59
N GLN A 38 5.73 20.83 -6.30
CA GLN A 38 5.32 21.77 -5.26
C GLN A 38 6.54 22.38 -4.55
N VAL A 39 6.34 23.56 -3.94
CA VAL A 39 7.40 24.23 -3.17
C VAL A 39 7.46 23.63 -1.77
N VAL A 40 8.62 23.08 -1.40
CA VAL A 40 8.92 22.66 -0.04
C VAL A 40 9.65 23.78 0.69
N PRO A 41 9.10 24.32 1.79
CA PRO A 41 9.76 25.37 2.56
C PRO A 41 11.10 24.94 3.14
N VAL A 42 12.05 25.87 3.22
CA VAL A 42 13.36 25.64 3.88
C VAL A 42 13.19 25.19 5.33
N ALA A 43 12.20 25.73 6.05
CA ALA A 43 11.92 25.35 7.42
C ALA A 43 11.54 23.87 7.54
N THR A 44 10.68 23.37 6.66
CA THR A 44 10.26 21.96 6.60
C THR A 44 11.44 21.03 6.30
N LEU A 45 12.32 21.41 5.37
CA LEU A 45 13.54 20.65 5.09
C LEU A 45 14.49 20.61 6.29
N ILE A 46 14.62 21.71 7.03
CA ILE A 46 15.46 21.77 8.24
C ILE A 46 14.86 20.90 9.35
N GLU A 47 13.56 20.99 9.57
CA GLU A 47 12.84 20.18 10.56
C GLU A 47 12.94 18.69 10.23
N GLU A 48 12.81 18.31 8.97
CA GLU A 48 12.99 16.92 8.54
C GLU A 48 14.41 16.41 8.85
N LEU A 49 15.43 17.22 8.58
CA LEU A 49 16.83 16.80 8.76
C LEU A 49 17.31 16.80 10.21
N TRP A 50 16.82 17.70 11.06
CA TRP A 50 17.36 17.92 12.40
C TRP A 50 16.31 17.97 13.52
N SER A 51 15.03 17.81 13.18
CA SER A 51 13.90 17.93 14.10
C SER A 51 14.02 19.23 14.92
N ASP A 52 13.83 19.16 16.24
CA ASP A 52 13.88 20.32 17.13
C ASP A 52 15.30 20.82 17.47
N ARG A 53 16.36 20.23 16.88
CA ARG A 53 17.77 20.54 17.22
C ARG A 53 18.61 20.94 16.00
N PRO A 54 18.21 21.94 15.20
CA PRO A 54 19.00 22.38 14.06
C PRO A 54 20.31 23.05 14.50
N PRO A 55 21.45 22.74 13.86
CA PRO A 55 22.68 23.47 14.10
C PRO A 55 22.58 24.91 13.57
N ARG A 56 23.41 25.83 14.07
CA ARG A 56 23.50 27.22 13.56
C ARG A 56 23.78 27.26 12.05
N SER A 57 24.46 26.25 11.53
CA SER A 57 24.78 26.07 10.11
C SER A 57 23.72 25.31 9.30
N ALA A 58 22.52 25.04 9.84
CA ALA A 58 21.51 24.22 9.16
C ALA A 58 21.20 24.71 7.73
N ARG A 59 21.03 26.02 7.55
CA ARG A 59 20.76 26.63 6.23
C ARG A 59 21.92 26.44 5.25
N THR A 60 23.15 26.68 5.68
CA THR A 60 24.31 26.54 4.80
C THR A 60 24.58 25.07 4.46
N THR A 61 24.41 24.17 5.42
CA THR A 61 24.51 22.72 5.19
C THR A 61 23.43 22.23 4.21
N LEU A 62 22.19 22.70 4.34
CA LEU A 62 21.11 22.39 3.39
C LEU A 62 21.45 22.86 1.97
N GLN A 63 22.01 24.06 1.82
CA GLN A 63 22.47 24.56 0.51
C GLN A 63 23.54 23.65 -0.11
N THR A 64 24.45 23.11 0.71
CA THR A 64 25.43 22.11 0.26
C THR A 64 24.77 20.83 -0.24
N TYR A 65 23.74 20.33 0.47
CA TYR A 65 23.00 19.15 0.01
C TYR A 65 22.26 19.42 -1.31
N VAL A 66 21.64 20.60 -1.45
CA VAL A 66 20.99 21.01 -2.70
C VAL A 66 22.00 21.13 -3.85
N LEU A 67 23.21 21.63 -3.59
CA LEU A 67 24.28 21.67 -4.58
C LEU A 67 24.65 20.26 -5.04
N GLN A 68 24.87 19.33 -4.12
CA GLN A 68 25.16 17.93 -4.44
C GLN A 68 24.06 17.27 -5.28
N LEU A 69 22.80 17.52 -4.94
CA LEU A 69 21.66 17.05 -5.74
C LEU A 69 21.68 17.65 -7.15
N ARG A 70 21.97 18.95 -7.28
CA ARG A 70 22.09 19.61 -8.58
C ARG A 70 23.24 19.04 -9.41
N ASP A 71 24.35 18.65 -8.80
CA ASP A 71 25.48 18.03 -9.53
C ASP A 71 25.10 16.65 -10.09
N LEU A 72 24.35 15.85 -9.32
CA LEU A 72 23.80 14.57 -9.79
C LEU A 72 22.82 14.78 -10.95
N ILE A 73 21.92 15.75 -10.82
CA ILE A 73 20.95 16.11 -11.86
C ILE A 73 21.67 16.64 -13.11
N ALA A 74 22.66 17.51 -12.97
CA ALA A 74 23.44 18.05 -14.08
C ALA A 74 24.12 16.91 -14.84
N THR A 75 24.70 15.95 -14.13
CA THR A 75 25.31 14.75 -14.72
C THR A 75 24.30 13.92 -15.50
N ALA A 76 23.10 13.73 -14.96
CA ALA A 76 22.02 13.00 -15.63
C ALA A 76 21.50 13.73 -16.88
N LEU A 77 21.45 15.07 -16.86
CA LEU A 77 21.03 15.90 -17.99
C LEU A 77 22.05 15.93 -19.14
N LEU A 78 23.32 15.57 -18.90
CA LEU A 78 24.31 15.40 -19.97
C LEU A 78 23.95 14.26 -20.92
N ARG A 79 23.15 13.28 -20.48
CA ARG A 79 22.53 12.33 -21.39
C ARG A 79 21.40 13.02 -22.11
N ASP A 80 21.60 13.27 -23.39
CA ASP A 80 20.61 13.87 -24.28
C ASP A 80 19.61 12.80 -24.76
N PRO A 81 18.33 12.88 -24.38
CA PRO A 81 17.28 12.20 -25.11
C PRO A 81 17.05 13.01 -26.40
N GLU A 82 17.27 12.41 -27.57
CA GLU A 82 17.07 13.09 -28.87
C GLU A 82 15.80 13.94 -28.86
N GLY A 83 15.96 15.27 -29.02
CA GLY A 83 14.86 16.22 -29.18
C GLY A 83 14.33 16.90 -27.91
N ALA A 84 14.94 16.71 -26.74
CA ALA A 84 14.56 17.44 -25.52
C ALA A 84 15.11 18.88 -25.51
N ALA A 85 14.33 19.84 -25.00
CA ALA A 85 14.83 21.20 -24.79
C ALA A 85 15.95 21.21 -23.73
N PRO A 86 17.02 22.01 -23.92
CA PRO A 86 18.12 22.08 -22.96
C PRO A 86 17.58 22.59 -21.61
N ARG A 87 17.75 21.77 -20.57
CA ARG A 87 17.43 22.13 -19.18
C ARG A 87 18.69 22.08 -18.34
N SER A 88 18.80 22.99 -17.38
CA SER A 88 19.85 22.96 -16.38
C SER A 88 19.34 22.31 -15.09
N ALA A 89 20.27 21.90 -14.22
CA ALA A 89 19.91 21.40 -12.89
C ALA A 89 19.13 22.41 -12.03
N LYS A 90 19.22 23.72 -12.34
CA LYS A 90 18.44 24.76 -11.65
C LYS A 90 16.99 24.84 -12.14
N ASP A 91 16.70 24.35 -13.35
CA ASP A 91 15.35 24.27 -13.89
C ASP A 91 14.60 23.04 -13.36
N VAL A 92 15.36 22.00 -12.98
CA VAL A 92 14.84 20.76 -12.37
C VAL A 92 14.73 20.93 -10.85
N LEU A 93 15.80 21.33 -10.16
CA LEU A 93 15.75 21.65 -8.73
C LEU A 93 15.79 23.17 -8.56
N VAL A 94 14.60 23.77 -8.56
CA VAL A 94 14.38 25.21 -8.59
C VAL A 94 14.51 25.78 -7.17
N THR A 95 15.23 26.89 -7.03
CA THR A 95 15.17 27.71 -5.81
C THR A 95 14.06 28.73 -5.96
N THR A 96 13.10 28.70 -5.05
CA THR A 96 11.99 29.66 -5.00
C THR A 96 12.13 30.55 -3.77
N PRO A 97 11.42 31.69 -3.68
CA PRO A 97 11.34 32.44 -2.45
C PRO A 97 10.82 31.56 -1.30
N GLY A 98 11.68 31.30 -0.30
CA GLY A 98 11.32 30.54 0.91
C GLY A 98 11.48 29.02 0.82
N GLY A 99 11.86 28.45 -0.34
CA GLY A 99 11.88 27.00 -0.51
C GLY A 99 12.63 26.47 -1.72
N TYR A 100 12.46 25.19 -1.95
CA TYR A 100 12.94 24.48 -3.12
C TYR A 100 11.79 23.71 -3.76
N LEU A 101 11.82 23.58 -5.08
CA LEU A 101 10.84 22.83 -5.86
C LEU A 101 11.58 21.84 -6.74
N LEU A 102 11.15 20.58 -6.72
CA LEU A 102 11.59 19.57 -7.66
C LEU A 102 10.60 19.51 -8.83
N ASN A 103 10.99 20.10 -9.96
CA ASN A 103 10.21 20.15 -11.18
C ASN A 103 10.46 18.89 -11.99
N THR A 104 9.44 18.04 -12.06
CA THR A 104 9.54 16.76 -12.78
C THR A 104 9.32 16.89 -14.28
N ALA A 105 8.79 18.04 -14.71
CA ALA A 105 8.31 18.30 -16.06
C ALA A 105 7.27 17.26 -16.56
N GLY A 106 6.42 16.77 -15.64
CA GLY A 106 5.39 15.78 -15.95
C GLY A 106 5.90 14.34 -16.06
N GLY A 107 7.07 14.04 -15.48
CA GLY A 107 7.57 12.67 -15.43
C GLY A 107 6.75 11.76 -14.50
N ALA A 108 7.04 10.46 -14.55
CA ALA A 108 6.24 9.46 -13.86
C ALA A 108 6.44 9.54 -12.34
N SER A 109 5.37 9.25 -11.60
CA SER A 109 5.43 9.05 -10.15
C SER A 109 4.56 7.86 -9.78
N ASP A 110 5.16 6.87 -9.12
CA ASP A 110 4.47 5.68 -8.66
C ASP A 110 3.33 5.99 -7.68
N VAL A 111 3.48 6.99 -6.80
CA VAL A 111 2.41 7.48 -5.92
C VAL A 111 1.24 8.05 -6.72
N ARG A 112 1.51 8.93 -7.69
CA ARG A 112 0.44 9.52 -8.52
C ARG A 112 -0.29 8.45 -9.31
N GLU A 113 0.44 7.48 -9.84
CA GLU A 113 -0.15 6.36 -10.57
C GLU A 113 -0.95 5.43 -9.66
N PHE A 114 -0.44 5.15 -8.46
CA PHE A 114 -1.16 4.41 -7.43
C PHE A 114 -2.48 5.10 -7.05
N GLU A 115 -2.46 6.40 -6.73
CA GLU A 115 -3.66 7.16 -6.39
C GLU A 115 -4.68 7.18 -7.54
N ARG A 116 -4.20 7.29 -8.79
CA ARG A 116 -5.04 7.25 -10.00
C ARG A 116 -5.72 5.89 -10.15
N LEU A 117 -4.97 4.79 -10.07
CA LEU A 117 -5.47 3.41 -10.19
C LEU A 117 -6.39 3.05 -9.02
N ALA A 118 -6.01 3.39 -7.79
CA ALA A 118 -6.84 3.19 -6.61
C ALA A 118 -8.18 3.94 -6.73
N GLY A 119 -8.15 5.20 -7.18
CA GLY A 119 -9.36 5.98 -7.43
C GLY A 119 -10.26 5.37 -8.51
N LEU A 120 -9.69 4.78 -9.57
CA LEU A 120 -10.47 4.03 -10.56
C LEU A 120 -11.09 2.77 -9.96
N GLY A 121 -10.32 2.05 -9.14
CA GLY A 121 -10.78 0.87 -8.41
C GLY A 121 -11.95 1.17 -7.48
N TYR A 122 -11.87 2.25 -6.69
CA TYR A 122 -12.96 2.68 -5.81
C TYR A 122 -14.22 3.03 -6.58
N ARG A 123 -14.11 3.77 -7.69
CA ARG A 123 -15.26 4.06 -8.56
C ARG A 123 -15.89 2.80 -9.16
N ALA A 124 -15.06 1.80 -9.51
CA ALA A 124 -15.56 0.52 -9.98
C ALA A 124 -16.29 -0.26 -8.88
N MET A 125 -15.80 -0.21 -7.62
CA MET A 125 -16.51 -0.77 -6.46
C MET A 125 -17.88 -0.13 -6.27
N ASP A 126 -17.95 1.21 -6.30
CA ASP A 126 -19.21 1.96 -6.15
C ASP A 126 -20.21 1.65 -7.28
N ALA A 127 -19.71 1.39 -8.48
CA ALA A 127 -20.52 0.99 -9.64
C ALA A 127 -20.90 -0.50 -9.65
N GLY A 128 -20.40 -1.32 -8.73
CA GLY A 128 -20.59 -2.77 -8.71
C GLY A 128 -19.80 -3.54 -9.77
N ASP A 129 -18.86 -2.90 -10.47
CA ASP A 129 -17.92 -3.54 -11.39
C ASP A 129 -16.76 -4.17 -10.59
N PHE A 130 -17.06 -5.28 -9.89
CA PHE A 130 -16.08 -6.01 -9.10
C PHE A 130 -14.89 -6.54 -9.94
N PRO A 131 -15.06 -7.04 -11.18
CA PRO A 131 -13.91 -7.39 -12.03
C PRO A 131 -12.99 -6.20 -12.32
N GLY A 132 -13.56 -5.03 -12.65
CA GLY A 132 -12.82 -3.80 -12.86
C GLY A 132 -12.09 -3.34 -11.61
N ALA A 133 -12.77 -3.35 -10.46
CA ALA A 133 -12.19 -2.99 -9.17
C ALA A 133 -10.99 -3.88 -8.80
N ALA A 134 -11.13 -5.20 -8.88
CA ALA A 134 -10.07 -6.15 -8.55
C ALA A 134 -8.84 -5.93 -9.44
N ARG A 135 -9.03 -5.69 -10.75
CA ARG A 135 -7.93 -5.42 -11.68
C ARG A 135 -7.21 -4.10 -11.36
N GLN A 136 -7.95 -3.00 -11.25
CA GLN A 136 -7.36 -1.66 -11.03
C GLN A 136 -6.66 -1.56 -9.67
N LEU A 137 -7.26 -2.11 -8.61
CA LEU A 137 -6.65 -2.13 -7.28
C LEU A 137 -5.45 -3.10 -7.23
N GLY A 138 -5.52 -4.23 -7.93
CA GLY A 138 -4.40 -5.15 -8.07
C GLY A 138 -3.20 -4.50 -8.78
N GLU A 139 -3.44 -3.80 -9.89
CA GLU A 139 -2.42 -3.02 -10.59
C GLU A 139 -1.83 -1.92 -9.69
N ALA A 140 -2.67 -1.18 -8.96
CA ALA A 140 -2.22 -0.18 -8.00
C ALA A 140 -1.27 -0.78 -6.95
N LEU A 141 -1.68 -1.89 -6.32
CA LEU A 141 -0.90 -2.55 -5.28
C LEU A 141 0.41 -3.15 -5.82
N SER A 142 0.47 -3.51 -7.11
CA SER A 142 1.69 -4.02 -7.73
C SER A 142 2.82 -2.99 -7.88
N LEU A 143 2.50 -1.69 -7.76
CA LEU A 143 3.50 -0.61 -7.74
C LEU A 143 4.31 -0.60 -6.43
N TRP A 144 3.78 -1.21 -5.38
CA TRP A 144 4.45 -1.30 -4.09
C TRP A 144 5.49 -2.41 -4.11
N THR A 145 6.76 -2.03 -3.95
CA THR A 145 7.90 -2.97 -3.88
C THR A 145 8.40 -3.20 -2.45
N GLY A 146 7.88 -2.44 -1.49
CA GLY A 146 8.19 -2.54 -0.06
C GLY A 146 7.41 -1.51 0.76
N SER A 147 7.84 -1.26 1.99
CA SER A 147 7.37 -0.08 2.74
C SER A 147 7.81 1.20 2.01
N ALA A 148 6.99 2.24 2.07
CA ALA A 148 7.31 3.52 1.45
C ALA A 148 8.60 4.10 2.04
N LEU A 149 9.51 4.55 1.16
CA LEU A 149 10.83 5.06 1.50
C LEU A 149 11.65 4.13 2.44
N ALA A 150 11.60 2.81 2.20
CA ALA A 150 12.17 1.78 3.09
C ALA A 150 13.67 1.94 3.41
N ASP A 151 14.40 2.68 2.59
CA ASP A 151 15.85 2.91 2.69
C ASP A 151 16.21 4.31 3.22
N ILE A 152 15.21 5.09 3.68
CA ILE A 152 15.38 6.43 4.21
C ILE A 152 15.22 6.43 5.72
N GLN A 153 16.18 7.03 6.42
CA GLN A 153 15.98 7.41 7.81
C GLN A 153 15.08 8.65 7.85
N ALA A 154 13.78 8.42 7.94
CA ALA A 154 12.76 9.46 7.98
C ALA A 154 12.86 10.30 9.25
N GLY A 155 12.65 11.60 9.11
CA GLY A 155 12.32 12.53 10.17
C GLY A 155 10.81 12.74 10.25
N THR A 156 10.39 13.74 11.02
CA THR A 156 8.97 13.97 11.35
C THR A 156 8.08 14.13 10.12
N GLN A 157 8.56 14.82 9.09
CA GLN A 157 7.76 15.16 7.90
C GLN A 157 7.60 13.93 7.00
N LEU A 158 8.68 13.20 6.77
CA LEU A 158 8.63 11.94 6.00
C LEU A 158 7.84 10.85 6.73
N GLU A 159 7.96 10.73 8.06
CA GLU A 159 7.18 9.74 8.82
C GLU A 159 5.67 9.94 8.66
N MET A 160 5.20 11.20 8.65
CA MET A 160 3.78 11.50 8.43
C MET A 160 3.30 11.06 7.05
N GLU A 161 4.08 11.36 6.00
CA GLU A 161 3.73 10.96 4.64
C GLU A 161 3.82 9.44 4.44
N ILE A 162 4.84 8.77 5.00
CA ILE A 162 4.95 7.31 4.96
C ILE A 162 3.71 6.66 5.57
N ARG A 163 3.27 7.12 6.76
CA ARG A 163 2.07 6.58 7.41
C ARG A 163 0.81 6.82 6.57
N ARG A 164 0.65 8.00 5.98
CA ARG A 164 -0.48 8.31 5.09
C ARG A 164 -0.49 7.36 3.87
N LEU A 165 0.66 7.13 3.25
CA LEU A 165 0.78 6.24 2.10
C LEU A 165 0.46 4.80 2.49
N GLU A 166 0.99 4.30 3.60
CA GLU A 166 0.73 2.94 4.11
C GLU A 166 -0.76 2.74 4.48
N GLU A 167 -1.42 3.74 5.06
CA GLU A 167 -2.88 3.73 5.31
C GLU A 167 -3.66 3.61 3.99
N THR A 168 -3.24 4.36 2.96
CA THR A 168 -3.90 4.33 1.64
C THR A 168 -3.67 2.98 0.94
N GLN A 169 -2.48 2.38 1.10
CA GLN A 169 -2.19 1.01 0.65
C GLN A 169 -3.15 0.00 1.29
N LEU A 170 -3.34 0.10 2.61
CA LEU A 170 -4.20 -0.80 3.36
C LEU A 170 -5.67 -0.68 2.93
N CYS A 171 -6.15 0.54 2.68
CA CYS A 171 -7.48 0.78 2.13
C CYS A 171 -7.66 0.17 0.73
N ALA A 172 -6.67 0.32 -0.16
CA ALA A 172 -6.72 -0.28 -1.50
C ALA A 172 -6.74 -1.82 -1.43
N LEU A 173 -5.95 -2.39 -0.50
CA LEU A 173 -5.91 -3.82 -0.24
C LEU A 173 -7.25 -4.37 0.26
N ASP A 174 -7.84 -3.71 1.25
CA ASP A 174 -9.17 -4.05 1.78
C ASP A 174 -10.23 -4.10 0.67
N GLN A 175 -10.26 -3.09 -0.19
CA GLN A 175 -11.22 -3.00 -1.30
C GLN A 175 -10.97 -4.06 -2.37
N ARG A 176 -9.70 -4.38 -2.67
CA ARG A 176 -9.34 -5.43 -3.63
C ARG A 176 -9.82 -6.79 -3.14
N ILE A 177 -9.60 -7.08 -1.85
CA ILE A 177 -10.04 -8.32 -1.22
C ILE A 177 -11.57 -8.42 -1.20
N GLU A 178 -12.28 -7.32 -0.89
CA GLU A 178 -13.74 -7.30 -0.98
C GLU A 178 -14.21 -7.59 -2.42
N ALA A 179 -13.59 -6.99 -3.43
CA ALA A 179 -13.89 -7.29 -4.83
C ALA A 179 -13.68 -8.78 -5.16
N ASP A 180 -12.55 -9.37 -4.76
CA ASP A 180 -12.27 -10.79 -4.98
C ASP A 180 -13.28 -11.70 -4.25
N LEU A 181 -13.69 -11.33 -3.03
CA LEU A 181 -14.76 -12.01 -2.31
C LEU A 181 -16.12 -11.90 -3.02
N ARG A 182 -16.43 -10.77 -3.66
CA ARG A 182 -17.67 -10.61 -4.45
C ARG A 182 -17.65 -11.43 -5.72
N LEU A 183 -16.47 -11.67 -6.29
CA LEU A 183 -16.25 -12.52 -7.47
C LEU A 183 -16.23 -14.02 -7.17
N GLY A 184 -16.39 -14.43 -5.90
CA GLY A 184 -16.38 -15.84 -5.52
C GLY A 184 -15.00 -16.47 -5.39
N ARG A 185 -13.92 -15.68 -5.46
CA ARG A 185 -12.52 -16.15 -5.43
C ARG A 185 -12.02 -16.51 -4.02
N HIS A 186 -12.91 -17.05 -3.19
CA HIS A 186 -12.67 -17.25 -1.76
C HIS A 186 -11.42 -18.10 -1.48
N ARG A 187 -11.23 -19.19 -2.23
CA ARG A 187 -10.12 -20.13 -2.03
C ARG A 187 -8.78 -19.55 -2.48
N GLU A 188 -8.78 -18.76 -3.56
CA GLU A 188 -7.57 -18.20 -4.18
C GLU A 188 -6.88 -17.21 -3.23
N ILE A 189 -7.66 -16.40 -2.51
CA ILE A 189 -7.16 -15.35 -1.62
C ILE A 189 -6.83 -15.82 -0.19
N LEU A 190 -7.12 -17.08 0.17
CA LEU A 190 -6.89 -17.58 1.54
C LEU A 190 -5.42 -17.55 1.96
N GLY A 191 -4.51 -17.89 1.03
CA GLY A 191 -3.07 -17.87 1.28
C GLY A 191 -2.60 -16.46 1.64
N GLU A 192 -2.95 -15.49 0.81
CA GLU A 192 -2.61 -14.08 1.04
C GLU A 192 -3.25 -13.54 2.32
N LEU A 193 -4.55 -13.76 2.53
CA LEU A 193 -5.25 -13.31 3.73
C LEU A 193 -4.63 -13.87 5.01
N SER A 194 -4.13 -15.12 5.00
CA SER A 194 -3.46 -15.70 6.17
C SER A 194 -2.18 -14.95 6.56
N VAL A 195 -1.43 -14.44 5.58
CA VAL A 195 -0.25 -13.60 5.81
C VAL A 195 -0.68 -12.23 6.31
N LEU A 196 -1.71 -11.64 5.70
CA LEU A 196 -2.19 -10.30 6.06
C LEU A 196 -2.72 -10.23 7.49
N VAL A 197 -3.54 -11.19 7.93
CA VAL A 197 -4.05 -11.21 9.31
C VAL A 197 -2.96 -11.51 10.34
N SER A 198 -1.86 -12.14 9.93
CA SER A 198 -0.69 -12.33 10.79
C SER A 198 0.14 -11.04 10.94
N ARG A 199 0.21 -10.24 9.86
CA ARG A 199 0.88 -8.93 9.85
C ARG A 199 0.05 -7.86 10.58
N TYR A 200 -1.25 -7.77 10.26
CA TYR A 200 -2.19 -6.76 10.77
C TYR A 200 -3.11 -7.35 11.85
N ARG A 201 -2.51 -7.74 12.99
CA ARG A 201 -3.17 -8.55 14.04
C ARG A 201 -4.39 -7.92 14.71
N THR A 202 -4.55 -6.61 14.61
CA THR A 202 -5.67 -5.85 15.20
C THR A 202 -6.65 -5.31 14.15
N HIS A 203 -6.41 -5.60 12.87
CA HIS A 203 -7.19 -5.02 11.78
C HIS A 203 -8.46 -5.83 11.49
N GLU A 204 -9.55 -5.46 12.16
CA GLU A 204 -10.79 -6.23 12.17
C GLU A 204 -11.38 -6.55 10.78
N ASN A 205 -11.26 -5.64 9.81
CA ASN A 205 -11.85 -5.85 8.48
C ASN A 205 -11.19 -7.01 7.74
N LEU A 206 -9.85 -7.03 7.69
CA LEU A 206 -9.06 -8.13 7.10
C LEU A 206 -9.39 -9.47 7.76
N HIS A 207 -9.52 -9.48 9.09
CA HIS A 207 -9.94 -10.67 9.82
C HIS A 207 -11.36 -11.11 9.46
N GLY A 208 -12.30 -10.18 9.31
CA GLY A 208 -13.66 -10.47 8.84
C GLY A 208 -13.68 -11.05 7.43
N GLN A 209 -12.89 -10.49 6.51
CA GLN A 209 -12.72 -10.98 5.15
C GLN A 209 -12.11 -12.40 5.14
N PHE A 210 -11.11 -12.66 5.99
CA PHE A 210 -10.54 -14.00 6.16
C PHE A 210 -11.54 -15.01 6.72
N MET A 211 -12.31 -14.63 7.74
CA MET A 211 -13.39 -15.46 8.27
C MET A 211 -14.43 -15.81 7.19
N LEU A 212 -14.81 -14.82 6.38
CA LEU A 212 -15.78 -15.01 5.30
C LEU A 212 -15.23 -15.93 4.20
N ALA A 213 -13.97 -15.74 3.79
CA ALA A 213 -13.29 -16.59 2.82
C ALA A 213 -13.22 -18.05 3.30
N LEU A 214 -12.84 -18.27 4.56
CA LEU A 214 -12.79 -19.60 5.17
C LEU A 214 -14.18 -20.25 5.22
N HIS A 215 -15.18 -19.51 5.69
CA HIS A 215 -16.55 -20.01 5.78
C HIS A 215 -17.10 -20.43 4.40
N ARG A 216 -16.98 -19.55 3.40
CA ARG A 216 -17.45 -19.83 2.03
C ARG A 216 -16.62 -20.91 1.32
N SER A 217 -15.43 -21.23 1.83
CA SER A 217 -14.62 -22.35 1.37
C SER A 217 -14.92 -23.67 2.09
N GLY A 218 -15.91 -23.71 2.98
CA GLY A 218 -16.29 -24.90 3.77
C GLY A 218 -15.47 -25.10 5.05
N ARG A 219 -14.54 -24.18 5.38
CA ARG A 219 -13.62 -24.27 6.52
C ARG A 219 -14.20 -23.56 7.74
N ARG A 220 -15.41 -23.96 8.15
CA ARG A 220 -16.19 -23.30 9.21
C ARG A 220 -15.47 -23.24 10.56
N SER A 221 -14.84 -24.34 10.99
CA SER A 221 -14.11 -24.38 12.27
C SER A 221 -13.01 -23.32 12.30
N GLU A 222 -12.22 -23.26 11.24
CA GLU A 222 -11.08 -22.33 11.14
C GLU A 222 -11.53 -20.87 11.09
N ALA A 223 -12.70 -20.58 10.49
CA ALA A 223 -13.29 -19.24 10.52
C ALA A 223 -13.65 -18.80 11.95
N LEU A 224 -14.20 -19.71 12.76
CA LEU A 224 -14.52 -19.42 14.16
C LEU A 224 -13.27 -19.32 15.04
N ASP A 225 -12.24 -20.13 14.75
CA ASP A 225 -10.95 -20.04 15.44
C ASP A 225 -10.25 -18.71 15.13
N ALA A 226 -10.33 -18.22 13.89
CA ALA A 226 -9.81 -16.92 13.50
C ALA A 226 -10.47 -15.76 14.28
N TYR A 227 -11.78 -15.82 14.49
CA TYR A 227 -12.50 -14.86 15.33
C TYR A 227 -11.99 -14.89 16.78
N GLN A 228 -11.88 -16.09 17.37
CA GLN A 228 -11.44 -16.24 18.75
C GLN A 228 -10.02 -15.69 18.94
N ARG A 229 -9.10 -15.98 18.01
CA ARG A 229 -7.74 -15.43 18.01
C ARG A 229 -7.74 -13.91 17.98
N LEU A 230 -8.49 -13.29 17.07
CA LEU A 230 -8.59 -11.83 17.00
C LEU A 230 -9.16 -11.25 18.29
N ARG A 231 -10.27 -11.80 18.80
CA ARG A 231 -10.88 -11.35 20.07
C ARG A 231 -9.87 -11.38 21.23
N SER A 232 -9.11 -12.46 21.35
CA SER A 232 -8.06 -12.55 22.39
C SER A 232 -6.96 -11.51 22.23
N VAL A 233 -6.61 -11.11 21.00
CA VAL A 233 -5.65 -10.02 20.75
C VAL A 233 -6.26 -8.68 21.14
N LEU A 234 -7.45 -8.34 20.64
CA LEU A 234 -8.11 -7.05 20.92
C LEU A 234 -8.35 -6.84 22.42
N VAL A 235 -8.83 -7.85 23.13
CA VAL A 235 -9.10 -7.75 24.57
C VAL A 235 -7.80 -7.60 25.36
N ARG A 236 -6.73 -8.33 25.01
CA ARG A 236 -5.46 -8.27 25.75
C ARG A 236 -4.65 -7.01 25.46
N GLU A 237 -4.58 -6.59 24.20
CA GLU A 237 -3.71 -5.51 23.77
C GLU A 237 -4.41 -4.14 23.83
N LEU A 238 -5.72 -4.08 23.56
CA LEU A 238 -6.46 -2.83 23.42
C LEU A 238 -7.63 -2.68 24.40
N GLY A 239 -7.98 -3.74 25.14
CA GLY A 239 -8.99 -3.69 26.20
C GLY A 239 -10.44 -3.59 25.71
N PHE A 240 -10.71 -3.83 24.42
CA PHE A 240 -12.07 -3.76 23.86
C PHE A 240 -12.48 -5.04 23.13
N GLU A 241 -13.80 -5.23 23.02
CA GLU A 241 -14.42 -6.36 22.31
C GLU A 241 -14.50 -6.10 20.79
N PRO A 242 -14.48 -7.15 19.93
CA PRO A 242 -14.57 -6.98 18.48
C PRO A 242 -15.81 -6.24 18.05
N SER A 243 -15.73 -5.46 16.97
CA SER A 243 -16.80 -4.64 16.41
C SER A 243 -18.13 -5.40 16.20
N ALA A 244 -19.23 -4.63 16.16
CA ALA A 244 -20.56 -5.18 15.93
C ALA A 244 -20.66 -5.92 14.58
N GLY A 245 -19.91 -5.47 13.56
CA GLY A 245 -19.83 -6.14 12.26
C GLY A 245 -19.25 -7.54 12.38
N LEU A 246 -18.11 -7.69 13.04
CA LEU A 246 -17.45 -8.98 13.22
C LEU A 246 -18.29 -9.94 14.09
N ARG A 247 -18.92 -9.43 15.15
CA ARG A 247 -19.86 -10.22 15.98
C ARG A 247 -21.09 -10.68 15.20
N ARG A 248 -21.57 -9.91 14.22
CA ARG A 248 -22.66 -10.35 13.32
C ARG A 248 -22.18 -11.45 12.38
N LEU A 249 -20.98 -11.32 11.82
CA LEU A 249 -20.40 -12.35 10.95
C LEU A 249 -20.22 -13.67 11.70
N GLN A 250 -19.66 -13.64 12.91
CA GLN A 250 -19.51 -14.84 13.75
C GLN A 250 -20.87 -15.53 13.98
N ARG A 251 -21.90 -14.76 14.36
CA ARG A 251 -23.26 -15.29 14.56
C ARG A 251 -23.82 -15.90 13.27
N SER A 252 -23.65 -15.23 12.13
CA SER A 252 -24.06 -15.77 10.84
C SER A 252 -23.42 -17.13 10.57
N ILE A 253 -22.10 -17.26 10.78
CA ILE A 253 -21.36 -18.52 10.57
C ILE A 253 -21.86 -19.62 11.52
N LEU A 254 -22.20 -19.28 12.76
CA LEU A 254 -22.77 -20.24 13.72
C LEU A 254 -24.18 -20.73 13.30
N MET A 255 -25.00 -19.82 12.76
CA MET A 255 -26.39 -20.11 12.37
C MET A 255 -26.52 -20.77 10.98
N SER A 256 -25.52 -20.63 10.10
CA SER A 256 -25.41 -21.37 8.83
C SER A 256 -25.10 -22.85 9.07
N GLY A 257 -25.93 -23.56 9.86
CA GLY A 257 -25.81 -24.97 10.24
C GLY A 257 -25.50 -25.91 9.06
N PRO A 258 -25.01 -27.14 9.34
CA PRO A 258 -24.67 -28.10 8.29
C PRO A 258 -25.86 -28.29 7.36
N GLU A 259 -25.63 -28.19 6.05
CA GLU A 259 -26.57 -28.71 5.05
C GLU A 259 -26.90 -30.15 5.47
N PRO A 260 -28.18 -30.57 5.49
CA PRO A 260 -28.50 -31.95 5.79
C PRO A 260 -27.68 -32.81 4.84
N THR A 261 -26.82 -33.65 5.43
CA THR A 261 -26.11 -34.70 4.69
C THR A 261 -27.14 -35.37 3.81
N LEU A 262 -26.91 -35.35 2.48
CA LEU A 262 -27.66 -36.18 1.56
C LEU A 262 -27.51 -37.61 2.10
N ASP A 263 -28.55 -38.11 2.76
CA ASP A 263 -28.61 -39.49 3.19
C ASP A 263 -28.32 -40.35 1.96
N PRO A 264 -27.40 -41.31 2.04
CA PRO A 264 -27.23 -42.26 0.95
C PRO A 264 -28.57 -42.95 0.78
N VAL A 265 -29.19 -42.74 -0.39
CA VAL A 265 -30.41 -43.42 -0.82
C VAL A 265 -30.25 -44.89 -0.46
N ALA A 266 -31.07 -45.33 0.51
CA ALA A 266 -31.20 -46.73 0.85
C ALA A 266 -31.67 -47.45 -0.42
N ALA A 267 -30.74 -48.11 -1.11
CA ALA A 267 -31.05 -49.04 -2.18
C ALA A 267 -31.71 -50.27 -1.53
N GLY A 268 -33.01 -50.17 -1.29
CA GLY A 268 -33.90 -51.28 -1.05
C GLY A 268 -34.40 -51.88 -2.37
N GLY A 269 -34.29 -53.21 -2.50
CA GLY A 269 -34.89 -54.02 -3.57
C GLY A 269 -33.90 -54.39 -4.68
N GLU A 270 -33.70 -55.64 -5.09
CA GLU A 270 -34.63 -56.77 -5.10
C GLU A 270 -33.93 -58.14 -4.92
N ARG A 271 -34.62 -59.02 -4.19
CA ARG A 271 -34.44 -60.47 -4.23
C ARG A 271 -34.81 -61.00 -5.62
N LEU A 272 -33.94 -61.77 -6.24
CA LEU A 272 -34.33 -62.78 -7.23
C LEU A 272 -34.02 -64.16 -6.69
N SER A 273 -35.06 -64.78 -6.14
CA SER A 273 -35.18 -66.20 -5.91
C SER A 273 -35.11 -66.96 -7.24
N ARG A 274 -34.11 -67.82 -7.40
CA ARG A 274 -34.12 -68.93 -8.37
C ARG A 274 -34.50 -70.22 -7.61
N VAL A 275 -35.70 -70.72 -7.89
CA VAL A 275 -36.08 -72.13 -7.67
C VAL A 275 -36.23 -72.72 -9.07
N GLY A 276 -35.72 -73.93 -9.25
CA GLY A 276 -35.70 -74.67 -10.51
C GLY A 276 -37.00 -75.36 -10.87
#